data_AF-A0AAV8GBE8-F1
#
_entry.id   AF-A0AAV8GBE8-F1
#
_cell.length_a   1.000
_cell.length_b   1.000
_cell.length_c   1.000
_cell.angle_alpha   90.00
_cell.angle_beta   90.00
_cell.angle_gamma   90.00
#
_symmetry.space_group_name_H-M   'P 1'
#
loop_
_entity.id
_entity.type
_entity.pdbx_description
1 polymer ?
#
loop_
_entity_poly.entity_id
_entity_poly.type
_entity_poly.pdbx_seq_one_letter_code
_entity_poly.pdbx_strand_id
1 'polypeptide(L)'
;MKKGPRTGQSTVESSSSSGRSNSESSTEERDVDLDGSLIEMLHAVSVQANKYEKMGEEIFGVHKKMARKMAILITKLANKLEQKEQQIRQVKEFLQREKQELKEILRREKQEHNEILQREKQEHKEILQREKQEKDQLRRQIEELKHEIIPSEEIEQVKIENELLRNQRDEYFNQIQVANERRLALEKQVTDFELVVKDLIVLSSSAGDRFESLQADYYNLQQERDNLVRKTEELSIQRENMPSGPSTAFNSEFSLEELQQATQNFSESLKIGQGGFGSVYKGSLRQTTVAIKLLHSESLQGVAQFQQEITVLTKVRHPNLVTLIGACSEVSALVYEYLSNGSLEDRLTCANNTPPLTWQARTRIIGEICLALIFLHSNKPQLVVHGDLKPENILLDTNLVSKLSDFGISRLLKQPDTNTTAFFQTTHPAGTFAYIDPEYLSTGILTPKSDIYSFGIIILRLLTRKPPLYIARLVQDAMRSGILLSVIDESAGSWPFEQAKELAKIALRCAEVSKSQRPDLVSEVWAVVEPLMKAAATYVEPHEEECIPSHFICPILQDVMQNPYIAADGFTYEADAIRQWLSGGHNTSPMTNLPLPHSNLIPNYVLRSAIQEWLQRHPQS
;
A
#
# COMPACT_ATOMS: atom_id res chain seq x y z
N MET A 1 17.93 -10.52 -53.45
CA MET A 1 17.19 -9.78 -54.52
C MET A 1 16.86 -8.37 -54.02
N LYS A 2 16.65 -7.39 -54.92
CA LYS A 2 15.83 -6.13 -54.81
C LYS A 2 15.62 -5.52 -53.40
N LYS A 3 15.83 -4.21 -53.11
CA LYS A 3 16.07 -2.96 -53.89
C LYS A 3 16.61 -1.86 -52.92
N GLY A 4 17.16 -0.75 -53.43
CA GLY A 4 17.35 0.52 -52.66
C GLY A 4 16.04 1.35 -52.55
N PRO A 5 16.04 2.64 -52.11
CA PRO A 5 16.81 3.72 -52.79
C PRO A 5 17.26 4.99 -51.97
N ARG A 6 18.09 5.87 -52.60
CA ARG A 6 18.14 7.39 -52.62
C ARG A 6 18.10 8.22 -51.30
N THR A 7 18.67 9.44 -51.14
CA THR A 7 19.41 10.48 -51.95
C THR A 7 20.31 11.31 -50.98
N GLY A 8 21.06 12.42 -51.26
CA GLY A 8 21.30 13.37 -52.39
C GLY A 8 22.77 13.89 -52.33
N GLN A 9 23.30 14.86 -53.13
CA GLN A 9 23.00 16.28 -53.44
C GLN A 9 23.26 17.25 -52.27
N SER A 10 24.11 18.29 -52.37
CA SER A 10 24.26 19.35 -53.43
C SER A 10 25.72 19.86 -53.68
N THR A 11 26.27 19.85 -54.91
CA THR A 11 26.59 21.00 -55.86
C THR A 11 27.65 22.05 -55.41
N VAL A 12 28.78 22.37 -56.11
CA VAL A 12 29.07 22.84 -57.53
C VAL A 12 28.98 24.40 -57.67
N GLU A 13 29.87 25.20 -58.31
CA GLU A 13 30.81 25.08 -59.48
C GLU A 13 32.03 26.08 -59.47
N SER A 14 33.00 25.96 -60.41
CA SER A 14 33.95 26.98 -61.01
C SER A 14 35.11 27.60 -60.16
N SER A 15 36.28 28.07 -60.67
CA SER A 15 37.06 28.00 -61.96
C SER A 15 38.53 28.51 -61.71
N SER A 16 39.45 29.02 -62.57
CA SER A 16 39.57 29.36 -64.02
C SER A 16 41.04 29.71 -64.49
N SER A 17 41.50 29.15 -65.62
CA SER A 17 42.36 29.71 -66.72
C SER A 17 43.68 30.55 -66.57
N SER A 18 44.77 30.06 -67.22
CA SER A 18 45.81 30.79 -68.04
C SER A 18 46.69 31.92 -67.43
N GLY A 19 47.78 32.48 -68.01
CA GLY A 19 48.39 32.43 -69.36
C GLY A 19 49.85 33.03 -69.42
N ARG A 20 50.26 33.74 -70.50
CA ARG A 20 51.64 34.30 -70.77
C ARG A 20 51.58 35.58 -71.67
N SER A 21 52.63 36.32 -72.13
CA SER A 21 54.13 36.25 -72.10
C SER A 21 54.80 37.60 -72.55
N ASN A 22 56.09 37.83 -72.20
CA ASN A 22 57.06 38.85 -72.75
C ASN A 22 56.72 40.35 -72.45
N SER A 23 57.58 41.40 -72.50
CA SER A 23 58.94 41.70 -73.09
C SER A 23 59.60 43.02 -72.53
N GLU A 24 60.95 43.11 -72.36
CA GLU A 24 61.95 44.22 -72.66
C GLU A 24 61.82 45.71 -72.12
N SER A 25 62.81 46.65 -72.02
CA SER A 25 64.32 46.70 -71.94
C SER A 25 64.98 48.13 -71.71
N SER A 26 66.21 48.22 -71.11
CA SER A 26 67.37 49.20 -71.28
C SER A 26 67.38 50.75 -70.96
N THR A 27 68.45 51.29 -70.30
CA THR A 27 69.27 52.58 -70.55
C THR A 27 70.30 52.98 -69.41
N GLU A 28 71.07 54.12 -69.48
CA GLU A 28 72.40 54.41 -68.80
C GLU A 28 72.67 55.84 -68.13
N GLU A 29 73.83 56.01 -67.41
CA GLU A 29 74.75 57.20 -67.18
C GLU A 29 74.89 58.07 -65.84
N ARG A 30 76.13 58.03 -65.24
CA ARG A 30 77.10 59.05 -64.64
C ARG A 30 76.92 59.96 -63.36
N ASP A 31 78.08 60.47 -62.84
CA ASP A 31 78.40 61.11 -61.52
C ASP A 31 79.12 62.50 -61.53
N VAL A 32 79.16 63.25 -60.38
CA VAL A 32 80.20 64.24 -59.91
C VAL A 32 80.21 64.39 -58.34
N ASP A 33 81.34 64.81 -57.73
CA ASP A 33 81.73 64.89 -56.28
C ASP A 33 81.33 66.15 -55.43
N LEU A 34 81.48 66.11 -54.08
CA LEU A 34 81.39 67.28 -53.16
C LEU A 34 82.06 67.12 -51.74
N ASP A 35 81.91 68.14 -50.85
CA ASP A 35 82.83 68.57 -49.76
C ASP A 35 82.62 67.98 -48.32
N GLY A 36 83.63 68.15 -47.44
CA GLY A 36 83.96 67.30 -46.30
C GLY A 36 83.21 67.46 -44.96
N SER A 37 82.27 68.40 -44.79
CA SER A 37 81.53 68.53 -43.51
C SER A 37 80.67 67.29 -43.17
N LEU A 38 80.38 66.42 -44.14
CA LEU A 38 79.66 65.16 -43.91
C LEU A 38 80.50 64.13 -43.12
N ILE A 39 81.82 64.23 -43.13
CA ILE A 39 82.73 63.17 -42.67
C ILE A 39 82.57 62.88 -41.16
N GLU A 40 82.42 63.91 -40.32
CA GLU A 40 82.22 63.71 -38.87
C GLU A 40 80.86 63.09 -38.53
N MET A 41 79.78 63.51 -39.22
CA MET A 41 78.45 62.90 -39.05
C MET A 41 78.45 61.43 -39.50
N LEU A 42 79.06 61.13 -40.65
CA LEU A 42 79.20 59.76 -41.14
C LEU A 42 79.99 58.87 -40.17
N HIS A 43 81.04 59.41 -39.54
CA HIS A 43 81.81 58.66 -38.53
C HIS A 43 80.98 58.36 -37.28
N ALA A 44 80.25 59.33 -36.74
CA ALA A 44 79.38 59.12 -35.57
C ALA A 44 78.25 58.10 -35.85
N VAL A 45 77.62 58.19 -37.03
CA VAL A 45 76.59 57.23 -37.47
C VAL A 45 77.19 55.82 -37.64
N SER A 46 78.38 55.71 -38.25
CA SER A 46 79.08 54.43 -38.47
C SER A 46 79.42 53.72 -37.14
N VAL A 47 79.90 54.45 -36.14
CA VAL A 47 80.20 53.88 -34.81
C VAL A 47 78.94 53.36 -34.12
N GLN A 48 77.83 54.10 -34.19
CA GLN A 48 76.56 53.67 -33.58
C GLN A 48 75.91 52.51 -34.36
N ALA A 49 76.03 52.49 -35.69
CA ALA A 49 75.57 51.38 -36.54
C ALA A 49 76.31 50.08 -36.21
N ASN A 50 77.66 50.11 -36.17
CA ASN A 50 78.50 48.98 -35.75
C ASN A 50 78.12 48.43 -34.36
N LYS A 51 77.69 49.31 -33.45
CA LYS A 51 77.26 48.93 -32.09
C LYS A 51 75.91 48.20 -32.10
N TYR A 52 74.96 48.62 -32.92
CA TYR A 52 73.70 47.89 -33.11
C TYR A 52 73.88 46.59 -33.89
N GLU A 53 74.77 46.55 -34.88
CA GLU A 53 75.08 45.35 -35.66
C GLU A 53 75.64 44.24 -34.77
N LYS A 54 76.67 44.52 -33.96
CA LYS A 54 77.21 43.56 -32.98
C LYS A 54 76.18 43.10 -31.95
N MET A 55 75.32 44.00 -31.49
CA MET A 55 74.21 43.64 -30.58
C MET A 55 73.20 42.70 -31.26
N GLY A 56 72.93 42.92 -32.55
CA GLY A 56 72.15 42.02 -33.40
C GLY A 56 72.80 40.65 -33.58
N GLU A 57 74.11 40.59 -33.81
CA GLU A 57 74.87 39.33 -33.89
C GLU A 57 74.83 38.54 -32.58
N GLU A 58 74.98 39.19 -31.42
CA GLU A 58 74.86 38.54 -30.12
C GLU A 58 73.45 38.00 -29.88
N ILE A 59 72.41 38.80 -30.12
CA ILE A 59 71.01 38.39 -29.99
C ILE A 59 70.69 37.22 -30.94
N PHE A 60 71.15 37.28 -32.19
CA PHE A 60 71.00 36.20 -33.17
C PHE A 60 71.77 34.94 -32.74
N GLY A 61 72.97 35.10 -32.18
CA GLY A 61 73.77 34.02 -31.61
C GLY A 61 73.09 33.33 -30.42
N VAL A 62 72.41 34.08 -29.55
CA VAL A 62 71.58 33.54 -28.46
C VAL A 62 70.37 32.79 -29.01
N HIS A 63 69.61 33.38 -29.94
CA HIS A 63 68.46 32.71 -30.58
C HIS A 63 68.87 31.43 -31.32
N LYS A 64 69.99 31.45 -32.05
CA LYS A 64 70.55 30.28 -32.76
C LYS A 64 71.00 29.17 -31.79
N LYS A 65 71.51 29.52 -30.60
CA LYS A 65 71.78 28.55 -29.51
C LYS A 65 70.49 28.02 -28.89
N MET A 66 69.48 28.86 -28.69
CA MET A 66 68.18 28.47 -28.11
C MET A 66 67.37 27.56 -29.05
N ALA A 67 67.28 27.90 -30.33
CA ALA A 67 66.64 27.07 -31.36
C ALA A 67 67.30 25.69 -31.48
N ARG A 68 68.65 25.62 -31.44
CA ARG A 68 69.39 24.35 -31.40
C ARG A 68 69.04 23.50 -30.16
N LYS A 69 68.98 24.12 -28.96
CA LYS A 69 68.55 23.42 -27.73
C LYS A 69 67.10 22.92 -27.85
N MET A 70 66.21 23.74 -28.38
CA MET A 70 64.79 23.41 -28.55
C MET A 70 64.57 22.28 -29.55
N ALA A 71 65.26 22.28 -30.70
CA ALA A 71 65.24 21.19 -31.67
C ALA A 71 65.70 19.85 -31.05
N ILE A 72 66.82 19.86 -30.30
CA ILE A 72 67.31 18.67 -29.59
C ILE A 72 66.27 18.18 -28.56
N LEU A 73 65.56 19.08 -27.88
CA LEU A 73 64.51 18.72 -26.93
C LEU A 73 63.29 18.09 -27.63
N ILE A 74 62.87 18.66 -28.76
CA ILE A 74 61.76 18.15 -29.59
C ILE A 74 62.09 16.75 -30.11
N THR A 75 63.29 16.52 -30.66
CA THR A 75 63.72 15.18 -31.09
C THR A 75 63.75 14.18 -29.93
N LYS A 76 64.26 14.58 -28.74
CA LYS A 76 64.22 13.71 -27.55
C LYS A 76 62.81 13.36 -27.09
N LEU A 77 61.86 14.29 -27.23
CA LEU A 77 60.45 14.06 -26.90
C LEU A 77 59.76 13.17 -27.95
N ALA A 78 60.01 13.39 -29.24
CA ALA A 78 59.48 12.58 -30.33
C ALA A 78 59.91 11.10 -30.21
N ASN A 79 61.21 10.84 -30.04
CA ASN A 79 61.73 9.48 -29.87
C ASN A 79 61.14 8.80 -28.62
N LYS A 80 60.85 9.56 -27.56
CA LYS A 80 60.24 9.05 -26.31
C LYS A 80 58.74 8.79 -26.47
N LEU A 81 58.05 9.55 -27.32
CA LEU A 81 56.66 9.31 -27.71
C LEU A 81 56.56 8.02 -28.54
N GLU A 82 57.40 7.88 -29.56
CA GLU A 82 57.47 6.70 -30.43
C GLU A 82 57.74 5.40 -29.63
N GLN A 83 58.69 5.42 -28.70
CA GLN A 83 58.91 4.31 -27.76
C GLN A 83 57.66 3.97 -26.92
N LYS A 84 56.86 4.97 -26.53
CA LYS A 84 55.62 4.75 -25.77
C LYS A 84 54.48 4.22 -26.65
N GLU A 85 54.35 4.68 -27.89
CA GLU A 85 53.42 4.09 -28.85
C GLU A 85 53.77 2.64 -29.18
N GLN A 86 55.06 2.31 -29.28
CA GLN A 86 55.52 0.93 -29.48
C GLN A 86 55.20 0.03 -28.27
N GLN A 87 55.42 0.50 -27.05
CA GLN A 87 55.00 -0.21 -25.82
C GLN A 87 53.48 -0.41 -25.76
N ILE A 88 52.68 0.62 -26.08
CA ILE A 88 51.21 0.52 -26.12
C ILE A 88 50.76 -0.50 -27.18
N ARG A 89 51.43 -0.57 -28.33
CA ARG A 89 51.13 -1.55 -29.39
C ARG A 89 51.38 -2.99 -28.93
N GLN A 90 52.52 -3.25 -28.31
CA GLN A 90 52.86 -4.57 -27.73
C GLN A 90 51.83 -5.02 -26.68
N VAL A 91 51.43 -4.12 -25.77
CA VAL A 91 50.41 -4.43 -24.74
C VAL A 91 49.03 -4.70 -25.37
N LYS A 92 48.64 -3.96 -26.41
CA LYS A 92 47.39 -4.22 -27.15
C LYS A 92 47.40 -5.58 -27.85
N GLU A 93 48.51 -5.95 -28.48
CA GLU A 93 48.66 -7.26 -29.12
C GLU A 93 48.62 -8.41 -28.12
N PHE A 94 49.26 -8.26 -26.94
CA PHE A 94 49.19 -9.23 -25.85
C PHE A 94 47.74 -9.43 -25.34
N LEU A 95 47.07 -8.33 -24.97
CA LEU A 95 45.67 -8.36 -24.53
C LEU A 95 44.70 -8.93 -25.59
N GLN A 96 45.04 -8.81 -26.87
CA GLN A 96 44.22 -9.38 -27.94
C GLN A 96 44.37 -10.90 -28.05
N ARG A 97 45.56 -11.47 -27.74
CA ARG A 97 45.80 -12.93 -27.70
C ARG A 97 45.11 -13.58 -26.49
N GLU A 98 45.32 -13.03 -25.29
CA GLU A 98 44.59 -13.38 -24.05
C GLU A 98 43.07 -13.44 -24.29
N LYS A 99 42.52 -12.41 -24.96
CA LYS A 99 41.09 -12.30 -25.29
C LYS A 99 40.62 -13.26 -26.40
N GLN A 100 41.53 -13.90 -27.14
CA GLN A 100 41.20 -15.01 -28.04
C GLN A 100 41.24 -16.35 -27.30
N GLU A 101 42.26 -16.60 -26.47
CA GLU A 101 42.41 -17.83 -25.69
C GLU A 101 41.25 -18.02 -24.69
N LEU A 102 40.90 -16.98 -23.93
CA LEU A 102 39.72 -16.99 -23.03
C LEU A 102 38.40 -17.26 -23.78
N LYS A 103 38.28 -16.85 -25.05
CA LYS A 103 37.10 -17.16 -25.87
C LYS A 103 37.08 -18.61 -26.38
N GLU A 104 38.23 -19.28 -26.47
CA GLU A 104 38.28 -20.70 -26.79
C GLU A 104 38.00 -21.56 -25.56
N ILE A 105 38.55 -21.20 -24.39
CA ILE A 105 38.25 -21.87 -23.12
C ILE A 105 36.73 -21.85 -22.86
N LEU A 106 36.11 -20.66 -22.89
CA LEU A 106 34.66 -20.47 -22.72
C LEU A 106 33.81 -21.23 -23.77
N ARG A 107 34.36 -21.50 -24.96
CA ARG A 107 33.68 -22.34 -25.98
C ARG A 107 33.74 -23.82 -25.64
N ARG A 108 34.88 -24.31 -25.14
CA ARG A 108 35.08 -25.71 -24.74
C ARG A 108 34.22 -26.05 -23.52
N GLU A 109 34.29 -25.25 -22.45
CA GLU A 109 33.44 -25.38 -21.26
C GLU A 109 31.94 -25.37 -21.63
N LYS A 110 31.53 -24.46 -22.52
CA LYS A 110 30.14 -24.42 -22.99
C LYS A 110 29.76 -25.63 -23.85
N GLN A 111 30.68 -26.24 -24.59
CA GLN A 111 30.39 -27.49 -25.30
C GLN A 111 30.25 -28.65 -24.30
N GLU A 112 31.22 -28.84 -23.41
CA GLU A 112 31.23 -29.90 -22.39
C GLU A 112 29.97 -29.85 -21.51
N HIS A 113 29.56 -28.67 -21.05
CA HIS A 113 28.33 -28.50 -20.29
C HIS A 113 27.05 -28.88 -21.09
N ASN A 114 27.01 -28.60 -22.39
CA ASN A 114 25.89 -29.05 -23.24
C ASN A 114 25.90 -30.56 -23.48
N GLU A 115 27.07 -31.20 -23.56
CA GLU A 115 27.19 -32.66 -23.68
C GLU A 115 26.79 -33.38 -22.39
N ILE A 116 27.16 -32.85 -21.22
CA ILE A 116 26.70 -33.33 -19.90
C ILE A 116 25.18 -33.24 -19.82
N LEU A 117 24.61 -32.06 -20.09
CA LEU A 117 23.16 -31.82 -20.07
C LEU A 117 22.37 -32.69 -21.07
N GLN A 118 23.01 -33.19 -22.14
CA GLN A 118 22.40 -34.17 -23.04
C GLN A 118 22.43 -35.59 -22.47
N ARG A 119 23.50 -35.99 -21.80
CA ARG A 119 23.61 -37.31 -21.13
C ARG A 119 22.60 -37.43 -19.99
N GLU A 120 22.54 -36.44 -19.10
CA GLU A 120 21.56 -36.39 -17.99
C GLU A 120 20.11 -36.53 -18.48
N LYS A 121 19.77 -35.85 -19.60
CA LYS A 121 18.43 -35.94 -20.21
C LYS A 121 18.14 -37.31 -20.83
N GLN A 122 19.15 -37.99 -21.36
CA GLN A 122 18.99 -39.35 -21.90
C GLN A 122 18.89 -40.38 -20.77
N GLU A 123 19.71 -40.27 -19.73
CA GLU A 123 19.66 -41.13 -18.54
C GLU A 123 18.30 -41.00 -17.81
N HIS A 124 17.81 -39.78 -17.57
CA HIS A 124 16.49 -39.56 -16.98
C HIS A 124 15.36 -40.13 -17.85
N LYS A 125 15.48 -40.08 -19.18
CA LYS A 125 14.52 -40.67 -20.10
C LYS A 125 14.53 -42.20 -20.05
N GLU A 126 15.70 -42.81 -19.89
CA GLU A 126 15.83 -44.27 -19.71
C GLU A 126 15.32 -44.75 -18.36
N ILE A 127 15.56 -44.00 -17.27
CA ILE A 127 14.99 -44.27 -15.94
C ILE A 127 13.46 -44.26 -16.03
N LEU A 128 12.86 -43.18 -16.56
CA LEU A 128 11.41 -43.06 -16.73
C LEU A 128 10.82 -44.18 -17.61
N GLN A 129 11.57 -44.68 -18.60
CA GLN A 129 11.15 -45.80 -19.42
C GLN A 129 11.19 -47.15 -18.67
N ARG A 130 12.19 -47.36 -17.79
CA ARG A 130 12.26 -48.55 -16.90
C ARG A 130 11.15 -48.54 -15.86
N GLU A 131 10.94 -47.42 -15.17
CA GLU A 131 9.84 -47.23 -14.21
C GLU A 131 8.48 -47.50 -14.86
N LYS A 132 8.27 -47.05 -16.10
CA LYS A 132 7.05 -47.34 -16.85
C LYS A 132 6.91 -48.83 -17.14
N GLN A 133 7.96 -49.51 -17.60
CA GLN A 133 7.93 -50.95 -17.88
C GLN A 133 7.64 -51.78 -16.63
N GLU A 134 8.25 -51.43 -15.50
CA GLU A 134 8.03 -52.07 -14.20
C GLU A 134 6.60 -51.84 -13.69
N LYS A 135 6.09 -50.60 -13.81
CA LYS A 135 4.69 -50.25 -13.50
C LYS A 135 3.69 -51.01 -14.38
N ASP A 136 3.98 -51.16 -15.67
CA ASP A 136 3.16 -51.91 -16.63
C ASP A 136 3.32 -53.44 -16.48
N GLN A 137 4.34 -53.92 -15.75
CA GLN A 137 4.47 -55.32 -15.31
C GLN A 137 3.68 -55.58 -14.02
N LEU A 138 3.86 -54.73 -13.00
CA LEU A 138 3.10 -54.78 -11.75
C LEU A 138 1.58 -54.67 -11.99
N ARG A 139 1.14 -53.83 -12.93
CA ARG A 139 -0.27 -53.76 -13.35
C ARG A 139 -0.81 -55.09 -13.86
N ARG A 140 -0.03 -55.85 -14.63
CA ARG A 140 -0.45 -57.16 -15.15
C ARG A 140 -0.53 -58.21 -14.05
N GLN A 141 0.46 -58.26 -13.17
CA GLN A 141 0.45 -59.14 -12.00
C GLN A 141 -0.74 -58.85 -11.07
N ILE A 142 -1.10 -57.58 -10.88
CA ILE A 142 -2.31 -57.17 -10.13
C ILE A 142 -3.60 -57.64 -10.82
N GLU A 143 -3.68 -57.58 -12.15
CA GLU A 143 -4.86 -58.03 -12.90
C GLU A 143 -4.98 -59.57 -12.95
N GLU A 144 -3.85 -60.29 -13.01
CA GLU A 144 -3.79 -61.74 -12.88
C GLU A 144 -4.27 -62.18 -11.47
N LEU A 145 -3.73 -61.56 -10.40
CA LEU A 145 -4.14 -61.84 -9.01
C LEU A 145 -5.60 -61.48 -8.72
N LYS A 146 -6.16 -60.43 -9.34
CA LYS A 146 -7.59 -60.11 -9.27
C LYS A 146 -8.48 -61.20 -9.87
N HIS A 147 -8.00 -61.94 -10.88
CA HIS A 147 -8.78 -62.98 -11.53
C HIS A 147 -8.74 -64.34 -10.79
N GLU A 148 -7.73 -64.57 -9.94
CA GLU A 148 -7.67 -65.77 -9.09
C GLU A 148 -8.49 -65.63 -7.79
N ILE A 149 -8.75 -64.40 -7.32
CA ILE A 149 -9.41 -64.14 -6.03
C ILE A 149 -10.91 -63.90 -6.20
N ILE A 150 -11.71 -64.91 -5.82
CA ILE A 150 -13.16 -64.80 -5.62
C ILE A 150 -13.44 -63.72 -4.55
N PRO A 151 -14.39 -62.78 -4.76
CA PRO A 151 -14.46 -61.56 -3.95
C PRO A 151 -14.95 -61.80 -2.51
N SER A 152 -14.14 -61.37 -1.53
CA SER A 152 -14.58 -60.98 -0.19
C SER A 152 -14.85 -59.47 -0.18
N GLU A 153 -15.91 -59.02 0.51
CA GLU A 153 -16.29 -57.61 0.61
C GLU A 153 -15.18 -56.74 1.22
N GLU A 154 -14.36 -57.32 2.10
CA GLU A 154 -13.17 -56.71 2.71
C GLU A 154 -12.19 -56.18 1.67
N ILE A 155 -12.03 -56.88 0.54
CA ILE A 155 -11.11 -56.48 -0.54
C ILE A 155 -11.62 -55.23 -1.25
N GLU A 156 -12.93 -55.03 -1.38
CA GLU A 156 -13.49 -53.83 -2.00
C GLU A 156 -13.39 -52.61 -1.06
N GLN A 157 -13.60 -52.81 0.25
CA GLN A 157 -13.32 -51.77 1.24
C GLN A 157 -11.85 -51.34 1.23
N VAL A 158 -10.91 -52.29 1.23
CA VAL A 158 -9.46 -52.00 1.20
C VAL A 158 -9.03 -51.33 -0.11
N LYS A 159 -9.69 -51.59 -1.26
CA LYS A 159 -9.48 -50.82 -2.50
C LYS A 159 -9.92 -49.37 -2.34
N ILE A 160 -11.14 -49.12 -1.84
CA ILE A 160 -11.70 -47.78 -1.66
C ILE A 160 -10.82 -46.96 -0.70
N GLU A 161 -10.37 -47.56 0.40
CA GLU A 161 -9.43 -46.94 1.34
C GLU A 161 -8.06 -46.65 0.68
N ASN A 162 -7.51 -47.58 -0.10
CA ASN A 162 -6.26 -47.35 -0.85
C ASN A 162 -6.39 -46.23 -1.89
N GLU A 163 -7.54 -46.09 -2.55
CA GLU A 163 -7.78 -45.03 -3.52
C GLU A 163 -7.93 -43.66 -2.84
N LEU A 164 -8.64 -43.60 -1.71
CA LEU A 164 -8.71 -42.41 -0.85
C LEU A 164 -7.33 -41.97 -0.36
N LEU A 165 -6.53 -42.89 0.18
CA LEU A 165 -5.17 -42.62 0.67
C LEU A 165 -4.22 -42.19 -0.45
N ARG A 166 -4.38 -42.71 -1.68
CA ARG A 166 -3.62 -42.25 -2.86
C ARG A 166 -3.98 -40.84 -3.26
N ASN A 167 -5.28 -40.52 -3.30
CA ASN A 167 -5.75 -39.17 -3.62
C ASN A 167 -5.25 -38.15 -2.58
N GLN A 168 -5.32 -38.48 -1.28
CA GLN A 168 -4.75 -37.65 -0.20
C GLN A 168 -3.23 -37.49 -0.34
N ARG A 169 -2.48 -38.57 -0.59
CA ARG A 169 -1.02 -38.51 -0.80
C ARG A 169 -0.65 -37.60 -1.97
N ASP A 170 -1.36 -37.72 -3.08
CA ASP A 170 -1.08 -36.95 -4.29
C ASP A 170 -1.50 -35.49 -4.12
N GLU A 171 -2.55 -35.21 -3.33
CA GLU A 171 -2.86 -33.85 -2.87
C GLU A 171 -1.75 -33.27 -1.98
N TYR A 172 -1.30 -33.99 -0.95
CA TYR A 172 -0.18 -33.55 -0.10
C TYR A 172 1.11 -33.33 -0.89
N PHE A 173 1.40 -34.16 -1.90
CA PHE A 173 2.56 -33.96 -2.78
C PHE A 173 2.46 -32.64 -3.56
N ASN A 174 1.29 -32.34 -4.13
CA ASN A 174 1.04 -31.05 -4.79
C ASN A 174 1.14 -29.86 -3.82
N GLN A 175 0.60 -30.00 -2.60
CA GLN A 175 0.74 -28.97 -1.56
C GLN A 175 2.22 -28.73 -1.18
N ILE A 176 3.02 -29.80 -1.05
CA ILE A 176 4.46 -29.73 -0.77
C ILE A 176 5.23 -29.08 -1.93
N GLN A 177 4.89 -29.39 -3.19
CA GLN A 177 5.51 -28.72 -4.34
C GLN A 177 5.23 -27.22 -4.34
N VAL A 178 3.96 -26.82 -4.19
CA VAL A 178 3.56 -25.40 -4.13
C VAL A 178 4.19 -24.69 -2.91
N ALA A 179 4.37 -25.38 -1.78
CA ALA A 179 5.07 -24.84 -0.62
C ALA A 179 6.57 -24.63 -0.90
N ASN A 180 7.24 -25.56 -1.59
CA ASN A 180 8.65 -25.42 -1.97
C ASN A 180 8.86 -24.32 -3.01
N GLU A 181 7.99 -24.18 -4.01
CA GLU A 181 8.04 -23.07 -4.98
C GLU A 181 7.89 -21.71 -4.29
N ARG A 182 6.96 -21.60 -3.31
CA ARG A 182 6.82 -20.40 -2.47
C ARG A 182 8.06 -20.16 -1.60
N ARG A 183 8.65 -21.21 -1.02
CA ARG A 183 9.87 -21.11 -0.19
C ARG A 183 11.04 -20.56 -1.01
N LEU A 184 11.25 -21.07 -2.22
CA LEU A 184 12.30 -20.61 -3.13
C LEU A 184 12.10 -19.15 -3.57
N ALA A 185 10.85 -18.72 -3.77
CA ALA A 185 10.52 -17.32 -4.04
C ALA A 185 10.79 -16.40 -2.84
N LEU A 186 10.50 -16.86 -1.62
CA LEU A 186 10.80 -16.13 -0.38
C LEU A 186 12.31 -16.07 -0.08
N GLU A 187 13.05 -17.17 -0.27
CA GLU A 187 14.52 -17.20 -0.17
C GLU A 187 15.17 -16.17 -1.11
N LYS A 188 14.64 -16.04 -2.33
CA LYS A 188 15.07 -14.97 -3.26
C LYS A 188 14.71 -13.57 -2.73
N GLN A 189 13.48 -13.35 -2.26
CA GLN A 189 13.08 -12.04 -1.72
C GLN A 189 13.95 -11.64 -0.51
N VAL A 190 14.30 -12.58 0.37
CA VAL A 190 15.21 -12.34 1.49
C VAL A 190 16.58 -11.89 1.01
N THR A 191 17.17 -12.56 0.00
CA THR A 191 18.47 -12.15 -0.56
C THR A 191 18.41 -10.82 -1.32
N ASP A 192 17.31 -10.52 -2.03
CA ASP A 192 17.06 -9.20 -2.63
C ASP A 192 16.94 -8.12 -1.53
N PHE A 193 16.31 -8.40 -0.38
CA PHE A 193 16.23 -7.49 0.77
C PHE A 193 17.56 -7.32 1.51
N GLU A 194 18.37 -8.37 1.67
CA GLU A 194 19.70 -8.29 2.30
C GLU A 194 20.63 -7.32 1.55
N LEU A 195 20.55 -7.28 0.22
CA LEU A 195 21.26 -6.30 -0.61
C LEU A 195 20.77 -4.87 -0.34
N VAL A 196 19.45 -4.65 -0.33
CA VAL A 196 18.85 -3.33 -0.05
C VAL A 196 19.17 -2.84 1.37
N VAL A 197 19.17 -3.72 2.37
CA VAL A 197 19.58 -3.39 3.75
C VAL A 197 21.05 -3.00 3.81
N LYS A 198 21.92 -3.69 3.05
CA LYS A 198 23.35 -3.36 2.98
C LYS A 198 23.61 -1.99 2.36
N ASP A 199 22.90 -1.64 1.29
CA ASP A 199 22.98 -0.31 0.68
C ASP A 199 22.39 0.78 1.61
N LEU A 200 21.30 0.48 2.32
CA LEU A 200 20.72 1.37 3.33
C LEU A 200 21.66 1.64 4.51
N ILE A 201 22.46 0.65 4.95
CA ILE A 201 23.47 0.84 6.00
C ILE A 201 24.54 1.84 5.52
N VAL A 202 25.04 1.69 4.29
CA VAL A 202 26.04 2.62 3.70
C VAL A 202 25.45 4.04 3.55
N LEU A 203 24.20 4.14 3.07
CA LEU A 203 23.47 5.40 3.01
C LEU A 203 23.29 6.04 4.40
N SER A 204 22.95 5.24 5.41
CA SER A 204 22.75 5.69 6.79
C SER A 204 24.03 6.19 7.44
N SER A 205 25.17 5.54 7.23
CA SER A 205 26.48 6.06 7.69
C SER A 205 26.75 7.43 7.07
N SER A 206 26.60 7.56 5.74
CA SER A 206 26.79 8.85 5.06
C SER A 206 25.80 9.94 5.52
N ALA A 207 24.61 9.53 5.99
CA ALA A 207 23.61 10.44 6.56
C ALA A 207 23.94 10.85 8.00
N GLY A 208 24.57 9.96 8.78
CA GLY A 208 25.16 10.27 10.08
C GLY A 208 26.24 11.36 9.96
N ASP A 209 27.21 11.18 9.06
CA ASP A 209 28.27 12.17 8.80
C ASP A 209 27.68 13.56 8.47
N ARG A 210 26.61 13.59 7.65
CA ARG A 210 25.89 14.81 7.30
C ARG A 210 25.07 15.38 8.46
N PHE A 211 24.50 14.53 9.31
CA PHE A 211 23.73 14.95 10.48
C PHE A 211 24.62 15.54 11.57
N GLU A 212 25.79 14.96 11.84
CA GLU A 212 26.78 15.55 12.77
C GLU A 212 27.25 16.92 12.29
N SER A 213 27.51 17.08 10.97
CA SER A 213 27.81 18.39 10.38
C SER A 213 26.65 19.37 10.58
N LEU A 214 25.41 18.97 10.26
CA LEU A 214 24.23 19.83 10.41
C LEU A 214 23.93 20.17 11.89
N GLN A 215 24.27 19.27 12.81
CA GLN A 215 24.12 19.48 14.25
C GLN A 215 25.17 20.45 14.79
N ALA A 216 26.42 20.39 14.29
CA ALA A 216 27.44 21.39 14.58
C ALA A 216 27.05 22.76 14.01
N ASP A 217 26.57 22.83 12.77
CA ASP A 217 26.06 24.05 12.15
C ASP A 217 24.84 24.60 12.92
N TYR A 218 23.94 23.74 13.39
CA TYR A 218 22.81 24.13 14.24
C TYR A 218 23.28 24.70 15.59
N TYR A 219 24.26 24.10 16.26
CA TYR A 219 24.83 24.65 17.50
C TYR A 219 25.53 25.99 17.27
N ASN A 220 26.24 26.17 16.14
CA ASN A 220 26.86 27.43 15.76
C ASN A 220 25.79 28.52 15.51
N LEU A 221 24.75 28.20 14.73
CA LEU A 221 23.60 29.08 14.48
C LEU A 221 22.79 29.36 15.75
N GLN A 222 22.72 28.43 16.69
CA GLN A 222 22.10 28.64 18.00
C GLN A 222 22.93 29.61 18.86
N GLN A 223 24.26 29.48 18.90
CA GLN A 223 25.10 30.48 19.57
C GLN A 223 25.01 31.86 18.90
N GLU A 224 24.97 31.92 17.56
CA GLU A 224 24.78 33.17 16.83
C GLU A 224 23.41 33.79 17.13
N ARG A 225 22.33 32.99 17.11
CA ARG A 225 20.99 33.39 17.56
C ARG A 225 21.01 33.89 19.00
N ASP A 226 21.64 33.18 19.93
CA ASP A 226 21.60 33.52 21.36
C ASP A 226 22.50 34.71 21.70
N ASN A 227 23.48 35.03 20.84
CA ASN A 227 24.22 36.30 20.86
C ASN A 227 23.42 37.45 20.21
N LEU A 228 22.69 37.19 19.11
CA LEU A 228 21.81 38.15 18.47
C LEU A 228 20.58 38.49 19.33
N VAL A 229 19.99 37.51 20.02
CA VAL A 229 18.88 37.69 20.96
C VAL A 229 19.33 38.57 22.12
N ARG A 230 20.46 38.26 22.77
CA ARG A 230 21.03 39.10 23.84
C ARG A 230 21.27 40.54 23.39
N LYS A 231 21.83 40.71 22.19
CA LYS A 231 22.05 42.01 21.54
C LYS A 231 20.75 42.70 21.09
N THR A 232 19.67 41.95 20.90
CA THR A 232 18.33 42.47 20.60
C THR A 232 17.58 42.82 21.88
N GLU A 233 17.76 42.09 22.98
CA GLU A 233 17.26 42.40 24.32
C GLU A 233 17.87 43.71 24.84
N GLU A 234 19.19 43.88 24.68
CA GLU A 234 19.90 45.15 24.90
C GLU A 234 19.30 46.34 24.11
N LEU A 235 18.73 46.08 22.93
CA LEU A 235 18.04 47.08 22.09
C LEU A 235 16.52 47.17 22.36
N SER A 236 15.91 46.17 22.98
CA SER A 236 14.45 46.07 23.20
C SER A 236 13.98 46.84 24.43
N ILE A 237 14.89 47.12 25.38
CA ILE A 237 14.67 47.99 26.54
C ILE A 237 14.24 49.43 26.14
N GLN A 238 14.30 49.80 24.86
CA GLN A 238 13.83 51.08 24.33
C GLN A 238 12.61 51.01 23.40
N ARG A 239 11.90 49.87 23.25
CA ARG A 239 10.78 49.81 22.28
C ARG A 239 9.62 48.84 22.55
N GLU A 240 8.99 48.95 23.72
CA GLU A 240 7.63 48.43 23.90
C GLU A 240 6.61 49.25 23.08
N ASN A 241 5.83 48.60 22.19
CA ASN A 241 4.37 48.75 22.06
C ASN A 241 3.77 48.01 20.82
N MET A 242 2.55 47.50 21.01
CA MET A 242 1.58 46.99 20.00
C MET A 242 1.85 45.62 19.33
N PRO A 243 0.79 44.90 18.87
CA PRO A 243 0.66 43.47 19.20
C PRO A 243 0.69 42.49 18.01
N SER A 244 0.66 41.20 18.35
CA SER A 244 0.54 40.05 17.46
C SER A 244 -0.81 39.96 16.72
N GLY A 245 -0.76 39.42 15.50
CA GLY A 245 -1.94 39.11 14.68
C GLY A 245 -2.69 37.84 15.11
N PRO A 246 -3.89 37.59 14.54
CA PRO A 246 -4.79 36.57 15.04
C PRO A 246 -4.39 35.13 14.66
N SER A 247 -4.24 34.27 15.66
CA SER A 247 -4.37 32.82 15.46
C SER A 247 -5.81 32.48 15.04
N THR A 248 -5.97 31.54 14.12
CA THR A 248 -7.30 31.04 13.73
C THR A 248 -7.85 30.14 14.84
N ALA A 249 -8.96 30.56 15.45
CA ALA A 249 -9.42 30.00 16.72
C ALA A 249 -9.87 28.54 16.62
N PHE A 250 -9.21 27.66 17.38
CA PHE A 250 -9.70 26.33 17.72
C PHE A 250 -10.72 26.47 18.86
N ASN A 251 -11.98 26.09 18.66
CA ASN A 251 -13.02 26.23 19.68
C ASN A 251 -13.02 25.12 20.76
N SER A 252 -12.05 24.21 20.72
CA SER A 252 -11.94 23.04 21.62
C SER A 252 -10.48 22.58 21.75
N GLU A 253 -9.62 23.47 22.25
CA GLU A 253 -8.33 23.05 22.82
C GLU A 253 -8.56 22.57 24.27
N PHE A 254 -7.89 21.47 24.63
CA PHE A 254 -7.93 20.84 25.96
C PHE A 254 -6.52 20.85 26.55
N SER A 255 -6.40 21.06 27.87
CA SER A 255 -5.09 20.98 28.53
C SER A 255 -4.69 19.54 28.86
N LEU A 256 -3.39 19.33 29.12
CA LEU A 256 -2.87 18.05 29.58
C LEU A 256 -3.55 17.57 30.89
N GLU A 257 -3.86 18.47 31.82
CA GLU A 257 -4.53 18.09 33.08
C GLU A 257 -5.98 17.63 32.84
N GLU A 258 -6.71 18.23 31.89
CA GLU A 258 -8.04 17.74 31.51
C GLU A 258 -7.96 16.30 30.96
N LEU A 259 -6.97 16.00 30.11
CA LEU A 259 -6.77 14.66 29.56
C LEU A 259 -6.32 13.66 30.62
N GLN A 260 -5.42 14.04 31.52
CA GLN A 260 -4.96 13.21 32.63
C GLN A 260 -6.10 12.88 33.59
N GLN A 261 -6.93 13.87 33.98
CA GLN A 261 -8.10 13.64 34.81
C GLN A 261 -9.13 12.72 34.12
N ALA A 262 -9.39 12.94 32.83
CA ALA A 262 -10.34 12.14 32.07
C ALA A 262 -9.90 10.68 31.84
N THR A 263 -8.59 10.39 31.91
CA THR A 263 -8.00 9.06 31.63
C THR A 263 -7.34 8.40 32.85
N GLN A 264 -7.49 8.97 34.05
CA GLN A 264 -6.83 8.52 35.29
C GLN A 264 -5.30 8.40 35.11
N ASN A 265 -4.68 9.47 34.59
CA ASN A 265 -3.27 9.54 34.20
C ASN A 265 -2.88 8.51 33.12
N PHE A 266 -3.68 8.42 32.05
CA PHE A 266 -3.50 7.47 30.94
C PHE A 266 -3.40 6.01 31.40
N SER A 267 -4.29 5.61 32.31
CA SER A 267 -4.31 4.25 32.87
C SER A 267 -4.49 3.20 31.77
N GLU A 268 -3.62 2.16 31.77
CA GLU A 268 -3.76 0.99 30.88
C GLU A 268 -5.14 0.31 31.03
N SER A 269 -5.80 0.43 32.18
CA SER A 269 -7.18 -0.07 32.40
C SER A 269 -8.26 0.64 31.58
N LEU A 270 -7.96 1.85 31.08
CA LEU A 270 -8.83 2.65 30.21
C LEU A 270 -8.36 2.67 28.75
N LYS A 271 -7.27 1.95 28.43
CA LYS A 271 -6.73 1.84 27.08
C LYS A 271 -7.62 0.93 26.23
N ILE A 272 -8.09 1.46 25.11
CA ILE A 272 -9.03 0.79 24.19
C ILE A 272 -8.39 0.42 22.85
N GLY A 273 -7.16 0.84 22.59
CA GLY A 273 -6.39 0.42 21.43
C GLY A 273 -4.96 0.92 21.46
N GLN A 274 -4.08 0.26 20.71
CA GLN A 274 -2.70 0.69 20.47
C GLN A 274 -2.30 0.29 19.05
N GLY A 275 -1.64 1.18 18.33
CA GLY A 275 -1.16 0.94 16.96
C GLY A 275 0.07 1.77 16.64
N GLY A 276 0.57 1.68 15.40
CA GLY A 276 1.81 2.36 15.00
C GLY A 276 1.81 3.89 15.18
N PHE A 277 0.62 4.51 15.24
CA PHE A 277 0.48 5.96 15.35
C PHE A 277 0.32 6.46 16.80
N GLY A 278 -0.07 5.60 17.75
CA GLY A 278 -0.28 5.99 19.13
C GLY A 278 -1.06 4.98 19.98
N SER A 279 -1.41 5.39 21.21
CA SER A 279 -2.32 4.68 22.11
C SER A 279 -3.65 5.44 22.24
N VAL A 280 -4.76 4.72 22.31
CA VAL A 280 -6.11 5.31 22.43
C VAL A 280 -6.71 4.92 23.79
N TYR A 281 -7.14 5.93 24.54
CA TYR A 281 -7.76 5.78 25.85
C TYR A 281 -9.22 6.20 25.82
N LYS A 282 -10.09 5.47 26.53
CA LYS A 282 -11.44 5.91 26.86
C LYS A 282 -11.37 6.91 28.00
N GLY A 283 -12.04 8.05 27.85
CA GLY A 283 -12.09 9.07 28.90
C GLY A 283 -13.47 9.68 29.07
N SER A 284 -13.60 10.51 30.10
CA SER A 284 -14.81 11.32 30.38
C SER A 284 -14.43 12.80 30.49
N LEU A 285 -14.45 13.52 29.36
CA LEU A 285 -14.21 14.96 29.32
C LEU A 285 -15.54 15.72 29.40
N ARG A 286 -15.68 16.62 30.39
CA ARG A 286 -16.83 17.53 30.51
C ARG A 286 -18.19 16.79 30.39
N GLN A 287 -18.33 15.69 31.13
CA GLN A 287 -19.47 14.74 31.14
C GLN A 287 -19.73 13.97 29.83
N THR A 288 -18.90 14.14 28.80
CA THR A 288 -18.96 13.40 27.54
C THR A 288 -17.98 12.22 27.54
N THR A 289 -18.44 11.03 27.14
CA THR A 289 -17.52 9.89 26.94
C THR A 289 -16.78 10.05 25.62
N VAL A 290 -15.46 9.99 25.66
CA VAL A 290 -14.56 10.32 24.54
C VAL A 290 -13.52 9.23 24.29
N ALA A 291 -12.98 9.20 23.07
CA ALA A 291 -11.75 8.49 22.76
C ALA A 291 -10.60 9.50 22.62
N ILE A 292 -9.50 9.30 23.35
CA ILE A 292 -8.33 10.19 23.40
C ILE A 292 -7.14 9.44 22.79
N LYS A 293 -6.76 9.81 21.56
CA LYS A 293 -5.63 9.25 20.80
C LYS A 293 -4.37 10.05 21.14
N LEU A 294 -3.50 9.48 21.96
CA LEU A 294 -2.19 10.03 22.29
C LEU A 294 -1.17 9.52 21.26
N LEU A 295 -0.64 10.42 20.43
CA LEU A 295 0.31 10.07 19.37
C LEU A 295 1.75 9.97 19.91
N HIS A 296 2.61 9.21 19.23
CA HIS A 296 4.02 9.06 19.62
C HIS A 296 4.82 10.35 19.31
N SER A 297 4.83 11.29 20.27
CA SER A 297 5.43 12.63 20.17
C SER A 297 6.95 12.64 19.92
N GLU A 298 7.66 11.59 20.34
CA GLU A 298 9.10 11.40 20.07
C GLU A 298 9.41 11.14 18.58
N SER A 299 8.38 10.91 17.75
CA SER A 299 8.54 10.67 16.31
C SER A 299 8.11 11.87 15.47
N LEU A 300 8.97 12.27 14.51
CA LEU A 300 8.64 13.27 13.49
C LEU A 300 7.39 12.89 12.69
N GLN A 301 7.14 11.58 12.53
CA GLN A 301 5.94 11.05 11.89
C GLN A 301 4.67 11.33 12.70
N GLY A 302 4.68 11.12 14.02
CA GLY A 302 3.52 11.39 14.89
C GLY A 302 3.08 12.86 14.86
N VAL A 303 4.03 13.80 14.89
CA VAL A 303 3.75 15.25 14.80
C VAL A 303 3.16 15.61 13.42
N ALA A 304 3.69 15.02 12.34
CA ALA A 304 3.12 15.23 11.00
C ALA A 304 1.69 14.67 10.88
N GLN A 305 1.42 13.51 11.48
CA GLN A 305 0.10 12.87 11.50
C GLN A 305 -0.92 13.68 12.34
N PHE A 306 -0.51 14.20 13.50
CA PHE A 306 -1.32 15.10 14.33
C PHE A 306 -1.84 16.31 13.52
N GLN A 307 -0.92 17.02 12.87
CA GLN A 307 -1.24 18.20 12.08
C GLN A 307 -2.07 17.85 10.84
N GLN A 308 -1.79 16.72 10.17
CA GLN A 308 -2.54 16.27 9.00
C GLN A 308 -3.99 15.88 9.34
N GLU A 309 -4.21 15.19 10.46
CA GLU A 309 -5.53 14.76 10.92
C GLU A 309 -6.39 15.96 11.36
N ILE A 310 -5.83 16.90 12.12
CA ILE A 310 -6.47 18.19 12.42
C ILE A 310 -6.81 18.95 11.13
N THR A 311 -5.86 19.06 10.20
CA THR A 311 -6.01 19.83 8.95
C THR A 311 -7.09 19.27 8.01
N VAL A 312 -7.48 17.99 8.17
CA VAL A 312 -8.59 17.35 7.46
C VAL A 312 -9.88 17.45 8.25
N LEU A 313 -9.94 16.95 9.49
CA LEU A 313 -11.18 16.81 10.27
C LEU A 313 -11.79 18.16 10.70
N THR A 314 -11.02 19.24 10.72
CA THR A 314 -11.57 20.61 10.87
C THR A 314 -12.32 21.12 9.64
N LYS A 315 -12.14 20.50 8.46
CA LYS A 315 -12.72 20.95 7.18
C LYS A 315 -13.84 20.05 6.67
N VAL A 316 -13.94 18.81 7.16
CA VAL A 316 -14.90 17.81 6.67
C VAL A 316 -15.73 17.25 7.82
N ARG A 317 -17.06 17.17 7.65
CA ARG A 317 -17.99 16.63 8.65
C ARG A 317 -19.16 15.95 7.96
N HIS A 318 -19.38 14.68 8.27
CA HIS A 318 -20.36 13.81 7.63
C HIS A 318 -20.75 12.67 8.59
N PRO A 319 -21.99 12.12 8.58
CA PRO A 319 -22.43 11.13 9.56
C PRO A 319 -21.54 9.88 9.66
N ASN A 320 -20.97 9.44 8.53
CA ASN A 320 -20.08 8.27 8.46
C ASN A 320 -18.58 8.62 8.55
N LEU A 321 -18.23 9.76 9.16
CA LEU A 321 -16.86 10.11 9.54
C LEU A 321 -16.80 10.29 11.07
N VAL A 322 -15.65 9.98 11.68
CA VAL A 322 -15.43 10.22 13.11
C VAL A 322 -15.41 11.73 13.41
N THR A 323 -16.15 12.15 14.44
CA THR A 323 -16.16 13.55 14.88
C THR A 323 -14.94 13.81 15.76
N LEU A 324 -14.02 14.65 15.28
CA LEU A 324 -13.02 15.30 16.12
C LEU A 324 -13.74 16.32 17.03
N ILE A 325 -13.68 16.11 18.34
CA ILE A 325 -14.22 17.01 19.36
C ILE A 325 -13.22 18.12 19.68
N GLY A 326 -11.92 17.81 19.70
CA GLY A 326 -10.87 18.78 19.98
C GLY A 326 -9.48 18.15 20.01
N ALA A 327 -8.49 18.90 20.49
CA ALA A 327 -7.10 18.48 20.56
C ALA A 327 -6.38 19.06 21.79
N CYS A 328 -5.26 18.45 22.18
CA CYS A 328 -4.31 18.99 23.15
C CYS A 328 -2.93 19.08 22.47
N SER A 329 -2.46 20.30 22.23
CA SER A 329 -1.21 20.57 21.53
C SER A 329 0.03 20.14 22.32
N GLU A 330 -0.03 20.21 23.66
CA GLU A 330 1.08 19.93 24.58
C GLU A 330 1.68 18.53 24.42
N VAL A 331 0.82 17.53 24.18
CA VAL A 331 1.20 16.11 24.05
C VAL A 331 0.77 15.50 22.71
N SER A 332 0.40 16.33 21.73
CA SER A 332 -0.11 15.89 20.41
C SER A 332 -1.25 14.84 20.52
N ALA A 333 -2.24 15.12 21.38
CA ALA A 333 -3.38 14.23 21.59
C ALA A 333 -4.66 14.73 20.89
N LEU A 334 -5.44 13.80 20.33
CA LEU A 334 -6.67 14.08 19.60
C LEU A 334 -7.87 13.48 20.32
N VAL A 335 -8.95 14.25 20.46
CA VAL A 335 -10.15 13.89 21.23
C VAL A 335 -11.32 13.68 20.26
N TYR A 336 -11.93 12.51 20.30
CA TYR A 336 -13.03 12.10 19.43
C TYR A 336 -14.26 11.65 20.21
N GLU A 337 -15.40 11.55 19.51
CA GLU A 337 -16.53 10.76 19.98
C GLU A 337 -16.13 9.30 20.28
N TYR A 338 -16.64 8.73 21.38
CA TYR A 338 -16.40 7.33 21.72
C TYR A 338 -17.40 6.41 21.00
N LEU A 339 -16.87 5.46 20.23
CA LEU A 339 -17.65 4.52 19.42
C LEU A 339 -17.58 3.13 20.05
N SER A 340 -18.69 2.73 20.66
CA SER A 340 -18.75 1.65 21.66
C SER A 340 -18.61 0.23 21.11
N ASN A 341 -18.89 0.01 19.81
CA ASN A 341 -18.79 -1.32 19.19
C ASN A 341 -17.42 -1.61 18.58
N GLY A 342 -16.42 -0.77 18.87
CA GLY A 342 -15.03 -0.95 18.40
C GLY A 342 -14.87 -0.70 16.91
N SER A 343 -13.87 -1.35 16.31
CA SER A 343 -13.63 -1.36 14.87
C SER A 343 -14.43 -2.43 14.15
N LEU A 344 -14.51 -2.30 12.83
CA LEU A 344 -15.06 -3.34 11.96
C LEU A 344 -14.22 -4.62 12.02
N GLU A 345 -12.93 -4.54 12.36
CA GLU A 345 -12.10 -5.73 12.58
C GLU A 345 -12.47 -6.48 13.86
N ASP A 346 -12.76 -5.78 14.96
CA ASP A 346 -13.25 -6.39 16.21
C ASP A 346 -14.55 -7.18 15.95
N ARG A 347 -15.40 -6.66 15.07
CA ARG A 347 -16.67 -7.30 14.70
C ARG A 347 -16.53 -8.40 13.64
N LEU A 348 -15.57 -8.29 12.72
CA LEU A 348 -15.21 -9.36 11.77
C LEU A 348 -14.43 -10.51 12.42
N THR A 349 -13.76 -10.27 13.56
CA THR A 349 -13.08 -11.30 14.35
C THR A 349 -13.97 -11.91 15.44
N CYS A 350 -15.12 -11.30 15.76
CA CYS A 350 -15.95 -11.61 16.94
C CYS A 350 -15.17 -11.42 18.26
N ALA A 351 -14.32 -10.41 18.33
CA ALA A 351 -13.61 -10.02 19.55
C ALA A 351 -14.59 -9.84 20.72
N ASN A 352 -14.13 -10.18 21.93
CA ASN A 352 -14.93 -10.18 23.16
C ASN A 352 -16.23 -11.01 23.07
N ASN A 353 -16.24 -12.08 22.27
CA ASN A 353 -17.40 -12.93 21.97
C ASN A 353 -18.61 -12.17 21.39
N THR A 354 -18.37 -11.05 20.71
CA THR A 354 -19.45 -10.27 20.09
C THR A 354 -20.08 -11.05 18.92
N PRO A 355 -21.42 -11.09 18.78
CA PRO A 355 -22.10 -11.91 17.78
C PRO A 355 -21.68 -11.49 16.35
N PRO A 356 -21.64 -12.40 15.37
CA PRO A 356 -21.32 -12.04 13.98
C PRO A 356 -22.18 -10.88 13.46
N LEU A 357 -21.64 -10.06 12.56
CA LEU A 357 -22.44 -9.08 11.82
C LEU A 357 -23.30 -9.84 10.80
N THR A 358 -24.61 -9.60 10.79
CA THR A 358 -25.52 -10.17 9.77
C THR A 358 -25.23 -9.56 8.40
N TRP A 359 -25.62 -10.24 7.32
CA TRP A 359 -25.40 -9.76 5.97
C TRP A 359 -26.09 -8.42 5.68
N GLN A 360 -27.25 -8.15 6.30
CA GLN A 360 -27.94 -6.85 6.20
C GLN A 360 -27.08 -5.73 6.81
N ALA A 361 -26.53 -5.96 8.01
CA ALA A 361 -25.64 -5.01 8.68
C ALA A 361 -24.36 -4.76 7.87
N ARG A 362 -23.75 -5.81 7.31
CA ARG A 362 -22.57 -5.69 6.44
C ARG A 362 -22.89 -4.90 5.17
N THR A 363 -24.05 -5.12 4.55
CA THR A 363 -24.48 -4.39 3.35
C THR A 363 -24.74 -2.92 3.64
N ARG A 364 -25.29 -2.59 4.82
CA ARG A 364 -25.42 -1.20 5.29
C ARG A 364 -24.05 -0.53 5.48
N ILE A 365 -23.11 -1.22 6.14
CA ILE A 365 -21.74 -0.73 6.35
C ILE A 365 -21.02 -0.47 5.01
N ILE A 366 -21.21 -1.32 4.00
CA ILE A 366 -20.69 -1.07 2.64
C ILE A 366 -21.24 0.24 2.05
N GLY A 367 -22.55 0.50 2.19
CA GLY A 367 -23.17 1.75 1.74
C GLY A 367 -22.68 2.98 2.50
N GLU A 368 -22.57 2.90 3.82
CA GLU A 368 -22.06 3.95 4.71
C GLU A 368 -20.61 4.34 4.37
N ILE A 369 -19.73 3.36 4.13
CA ILE A 369 -18.34 3.59 3.68
C ILE A 369 -18.34 4.23 2.28
N CYS A 370 -19.19 3.76 1.36
CA CYS A 370 -19.28 4.33 0.02
C CYS A 370 -19.69 5.82 0.06
N LEU A 371 -20.68 6.19 0.89
CA LEU A 371 -21.09 7.57 1.11
C LEU A 371 -19.96 8.44 1.69
N ALA A 372 -19.23 7.92 2.69
CA ALA A 372 -18.06 8.60 3.26
C ALA A 372 -17.00 8.90 2.19
N LEU A 373 -16.67 7.92 1.34
CA LEU A 373 -15.69 8.10 0.25
C LEU A 373 -16.19 9.09 -0.81
N ILE A 374 -17.47 9.02 -1.22
CA ILE A 374 -18.07 9.97 -2.17
C ILE A 374 -17.94 11.40 -1.65
N PHE A 375 -18.26 11.61 -0.37
CA PHE A 375 -18.15 12.91 0.28
C PHE A 375 -16.69 13.43 0.31
N LEU A 376 -15.74 12.59 0.73
CA LEU A 376 -14.31 12.94 0.77
C LEU A 376 -13.74 13.25 -0.62
N HIS A 377 -14.06 12.42 -1.62
CA HIS A 377 -13.57 12.55 -3.00
C HIS A 377 -14.21 13.73 -3.75
N SER A 378 -15.43 14.12 -3.35
CA SER A 378 -16.16 15.26 -3.95
C SER A 378 -15.83 16.61 -3.31
N ASN A 379 -15.13 16.62 -2.17
CA ASN A 379 -14.89 17.83 -1.37
C ASN A 379 -14.14 18.93 -2.15
N LYS A 380 -14.47 20.20 -1.87
CA LYS A 380 -13.96 21.38 -2.57
C LYS A 380 -13.45 22.44 -1.57
N PRO A 381 -12.42 23.23 -1.90
CA PRO A 381 -11.63 23.21 -3.15
C PRO A 381 -10.56 22.09 -3.19
N GLN A 382 -10.38 21.34 -2.11
CA GLN A 382 -9.47 20.21 -2.02
C GLN A 382 -10.26 18.94 -1.73
N LEU A 383 -10.13 17.92 -2.58
CA LEU A 383 -10.64 16.58 -2.26
C LEU A 383 -9.73 15.91 -1.23
N VAL A 384 -10.27 14.98 -0.46
CA VAL A 384 -9.51 14.15 0.49
C VAL A 384 -9.38 12.74 -0.08
N VAL A 385 -8.15 12.23 -0.18
CA VAL A 385 -7.89 10.78 -0.34
C VAL A 385 -7.51 10.22 1.02
N HIS A 386 -8.11 9.11 1.43
CA HIS A 386 -7.95 8.54 2.77
C HIS A 386 -6.57 7.89 2.96
N GLY A 387 -6.15 7.06 2.00
CA GLY A 387 -4.81 6.44 1.96
C GLY A 387 -4.65 5.16 2.78
N ASP A 388 -5.25 5.07 3.97
CA ASP A 388 -5.21 3.86 4.84
C ASP A 388 -6.62 3.35 5.18
N LEU A 389 -7.42 3.09 4.15
CA LEU A 389 -8.78 2.55 4.32
C LEU A 389 -8.72 1.05 4.63
N LYS A 390 -9.13 0.65 5.83
CA LYS A 390 -9.10 -0.73 6.34
C LYS A 390 -10.15 -0.93 7.45
N PRO A 391 -10.60 -2.17 7.76
CA PRO A 391 -11.60 -2.43 8.81
C PRO A 391 -11.23 -1.91 10.20
N GLU A 392 -9.94 -1.92 10.55
CA GLU A 392 -9.42 -1.37 11.81
C GLU A 392 -9.68 0.14 11.94
N ASN A 393 -9.72 0.87 10.82
CA ASN A 393 -9.96 2.31 10.75
C ASN A 393 -11.45 2.67 10.51
N ILE A 394 -12.34 1.67 10.46
CA ILE A 394 -13.79 1.86 10.35
C ILE A 394 -14.41 1.51 11.71
N LEU A 395 -14.84 2.52 12.46
CA LEU A 395 -15.36 2.39 13.82
C LEU A 395 -16.89 2.33 13.83
N LEU A 396 -17.49 1.73 14.87
CA LEU A 396 -18.93 1.44 14.94
C LEU A 396 -19.59 2.05 16.19
N ASP A 397 -20.66 2.83 15.99
CA ASP A 397 -21.47 3.41 17.06
C ASP A 397 -22.34 2.33 17.77
N THR A 398 -23.14 2.72 18.77
CA THR A 398 -24.06 1.82 19.49
C THR A 398 -25.05 1.08 18.59
N ASN A 399 -25.38 1.65 17.43
CA ASN A 399 -26.37 1.16 16.47
C ASN A 399 -25.71 0.41 15.28
N LEU A 400 -24.40 0.17 15.36
CA LEU A 400 -23.54 -0.37 14.29
C LEU A 400 -23.48 0.53 13.03
N VAL A 401 -23.73 1.84 13.16
CA VAL A 401 -23.45 2.82 12.10
C VAL A 401 -21.94 3.01 12.02
N SER A 402 -21.38 2.82 10.83
CA SER A 402 -19.95 2.91 10.59
C SER A 402 -19.46 4.34 10.35
N LYS A 403 -18.28 4.62 10.89
CA LYS A 403 -17.58 5.90 10.79
C LYS A 403 -16.11 5.69 10.45
N LEU A 404 -15.67 6.27 9.34
CA LEU A 404 -14.27 6.25 8.93
C LEU A 404 -13.43 7.17 9.82
N SER A 405 -12.23 6.71 10.17
CA SER A 405 -11.31 7.35 11.13
C SER A 405 -9.84 7.18 10.72
N ASP A 406 -8.92 7.81 11.46
CA ASP A 406 -7.46 7.75 11.25
C ASP A 406 -6.96 8.47 9.99
N PHE A 407 -7.21 9.78 9.93
CA PHE A 407 -6.84 10.65 8.80
C PHE A 407 -5.37 11.08 8.80
N GLY A 408 -4.53 10.51 9.68
CA GLY A 408 -3.13 10.91 9.87
C GLY A 408 -2.25 10.78 8.62
N ILE A 409 -2.54 9.86 7.70
CA ILE A 409 -1.83 9.75 6.41
C ILE A 409 -2.65 10.15 5.18
N SER A 410 -3.85 10.69 5.38
CA SER A 410 -4.69 11.22 4.28
C SER A 410 -4.05 12.40 3.57
N ARG A 411 -4.55 12.74 2.37
CA ARG A 411 -4.01 13.83 1.53
C ARG A 411 -5.11 14.74 0.99
N LEU A 412 -4.93 16.05 1.18
CA LEU A 412 -5.77 17.11 0.63
C LEU A 412 -5.28 17.52 -0.77
N LEU A 413 -5.89 16.96 -1.81
CA LEU A 413 -5.49 17.21 -3.19
C LEU A 413 -6.28 18.39 -3.75
N LYS A 414 -5.58 19.45 -4.16
CA LYS A 414 -6.18 20.48 -5.02
C LYS A 414 -6.54 19.84 -6.35
N GLN A 415 -7.77 20.04 -6.84
CA GLN A 415 -8.07 19.72 -8.23
C GLN A 415 -7.31 20.71 -9.12
N PRO A 416 -6.57 20.26 -10.14
CA PRO A 416 -5.90 21.17 -11.08
C PRO A 416 -6.93 21.85 -11.98
N ASP A 417 -6.58 22.99 -12.57
CA ASP A 417 -7.44 23.75 -13.51
C ASP A 417 -7.60 23.09 -14.90
N THR A 418 -7.34 21.78 -14.99
CA THR A 418 -7.41 20.96 -16.19
C THR A 418 -8.15 19.66 -15.89
N ASN A 419 -8.64 18.96 -16.91
CA ASN A 419 -9.33 17.65 -16.76
C ASN A 419 -8.39 16.49 -16.33
N THR A 420 -7.31 16.78 -15.61
CA THR A 420 -6.35 15.80 -15.10
C THR A 420 -6.79 15.34 -13.70
N THR A 421 -6.79 14.04 -13.44
CA THR A 421 -7.08 13.51 -12.09
C THR A 421 -6.07 14.02 -11.08
N ALA A 422 -6.54 14.63 -9.99
CA ALA A 422 -5.68 15.07 -8.90
C ALA A 422 -4.96 13.87 -8.23
N PHE A 423 -3.67 14.04 -7.93
CA PHE A 423 -2.83 13.01 -7.32
C PHE A 423 -1.84 13.60 -6.31
N PHE A 424 -1.27 12.74 -5.47
CA PHE A 424 -0.10 13.03 -4.63
C PHE A 424 1.00 12.03 -4.95
N GLN A 425 2.26 12.48 -5.06
CA GLN A 425 3.39 11.63 -5.39
C GLN A 425 4.38 11.55 -4.21
N THR A 426 4.87 10.36 -3.90
CA THR A 426 5.84 10.08 -2.83
C THR A 426 6.83 9.00 -3.24
N THR A 427 8.08 9.07 -2.75
CA THR A 427 9.06 7.98 -2.85
C THR A 427 8.82 6.87 -1.83
N HIS A 428 7.98 7.12 -0.84
CA HIS A 428 7.60 6.19 0.22
C HIS A 428 6.07 6.08 0.26
N PRO A 429 5.48 5.07 -0.41
CA PRO A 429 4.07 4.73 -0.25
C PRO A 429 3.80 4.34 1.22
N ALA A 430 2.67 4.79 1.76
CA ALA A 430 2.29 4.53 3.15
C ALA A 430 0.84 4.03 3.21
N GLY A 431 0.58 3.07 4.11
CA GLY A 431 -0.70 2.39 4.26
C GLY A 431 -0.51 0.92 4.62
N THR A 432 -1.60 0.25 4.97
CA THR A 432 -1.57 -1.13 5.46
C THR A 432 -1.44 -2.12 4.30
N PHE A 433 -0.36 -2.92 4.31
CA PHE A 433 0.12 -3.73 3.16
C PHE A 433 -0.94 -4.59 2.45
N ALA A 434 -1.93 -5.13 3.17
CA ALA A 434 -2.96 -5.98 2.56
C ALA A 434 -4.14 -5.21 1.91
N TYR A 435 -4.22 -3.89 2.09
CA TYR A 435 -5.24 -3.00 1.51
C TYR A 435 -4.66 -1.95 0.57
N ILE A 436 -3.33 -1.76 0.55
CA ILE A 436 -2.67 -0.74 -0.26
C ILE A 436 -2.85 -1.05 -1.76
N ASP A 437 -3.19 0.00 -2.51
CA ASP A 437 -3.28 -0.04 -3.97
C ASP A 437 -1.93 -0.47 -4.59
N PRO A 438 -1.87 -1.56 -5.38
CA PRO A 438 -0.61 -2.07 -5.95
C PRO A 438 -0.01 -1.13 -7.00
N GLU A 439 -0.83 -0.29 -7.66
CA GLU A 439 -0.34 0.76 -8.55
C GLU A 439 0.25 1.93 -7.73
N TYR A 440 -0.39 2.31 -6.62
CA TYR A 440 0.18 3.29 -5.68
C TYR A 440 1.50 2.80 -5.06
N LEU A 441 1.56 1.53 -4.61
CA LEU A 441 2.76 0.92 -4.03
C LEU A 441 3.93 0.86 -5.03
N SER A 442 3.65 0.70 -6.33
CA SER A 442 4.69 0.60 -7.36
C SER A 442 5.08 1.92 -8.03
N THR A 443 4.16 2.89 -8.15
CA THR A 443 4.46 4.19 -8.79
C THR A 443 4.60 5.36 -7.81
N GLY A 444 4.21 5.18 -6.54
CA GLY A 444 4.17 6.26 -5.54
C GLY A 444 3.06 7.29 -5.74
N ILE A 445 2.11 7.05 -6.66
CA ILE A 445 1.05 8.01 -7.05
C ILE A 445 -0.27 7.65 -6.35
N LEU A 446 -0.60 8.36 -5.27
CA LEU A 446 -1.86 8.23 -4.54
C LEU A 446 -2.98 9.02 -5.23
N THR A 447 -4.15 8.39 -5.39
CA THR A 447 -5.32 8.99 -6.07
C THR A 447 -6.63 8.54 -5.41
N PRO A 448 -7.79 9.19 -5.71
CA PRO A 448 -9.10 8.66 -5.28
C PRO A 448 -9.36 7.20 -5.68
N LYS A 449 -8.83 6.75 -6.83
CA LYS A 449 -8.92 5.35 -7.28
C LYS A 449 -8.15 4.37 -6.38
N SER A 450 -7.26 4.85 -5.50
CA SER A 450 -6.54 4.04 -4.52
C SER A 450 -7.43 3.65 -3.34
N ASP A 451 -8.23 4.58 -2.82
CA ASP A 451 -9.24 4.26 -1.78
C ASP A 451 -10.29 3.27 -2.32
N ILE A 452 -10.65 3.36 -3.62
CA ILE A 452 -11.59 2.42 -4.27
C ILE A 452 -11.01 0.99 -4.28
N TYR A 453 -9.71 0.82 -4.49
CA TYR A 453 -9.07 -0.50 -4.39
C TYR A 453 -9.22 -1.09 -2.98
N SER A 454 -8.85 -0.32 -1.95
CA SER A 454 -8.97 -0.72 -0.55
C SER A 454 -10.42 -1.03 -0.17
N PHE A 455 -11.38 -0.25 -0.66
CA PHE A 455 -12.82 -0.50 -0.48
C PHE A 455 -13.27 -1.82 -1.12
N GLY A 456 -12.76 -2.16 -2.32
CA GLY A 456 -12.97 -3.47 -2.95
C GLY A 456 -12.52 -4.63 -2.06
N ILE A 457 -11.31 -4.56 -1.49
CA ILE A 457 -10.80 -5.57 -0.55
C ILE A 457 -11.69 -5.67 0.71
N ILE A 458 -12.23 -4.56 1.22
CA ILE A 458 -13.12 -4.53 2.39
C ILE A 458 -14.47 -5.18 2.09
N ILE A 459 -15.09 -4.94 0.93
CA ILE A 459 -16.32 -5.63 0.54
C ILE A 459 -16.09 -7.14 0.45
N LEU A 460 -14.95 -7.57 -0.13
CA LEU A 460 -14.60 -8.99 -0.21
C LEU A 460 -14.40 -9.62 1.19
N ARG A 461 -13.83 -8.89 2.16
CA ARG A 461 -13.77 -9.34 3.56
C ARG A 461 -15.14 -9.40 4.23
N LEU A 462 -16.03 -8.45 3.96
CA LEU A 462 -17.38 -8.45 4.50
C LEU A 462 -18.23 -9.61 3.96
N LEU A 463 -18.06 -9.97 2.68
CA LEU A 463 -18.71 -11.14 2.08
C LEU A 463 -18.21 -12.48 2.63
N THR A 464 -16.90 -12.61 2.89
CA THR A 464 -16.24 -13.93 3.04
C THR A 464 -15.57 -14.20 4.39
N ARG A 465 -15.35 -13.14 5.20
CA ARG A 465 -14.61 -13.13 6.47
C ARG A 465 -13.15 -13.65 6.37
N LYS A 466 -12.65 -13.94 5.17
CA LYS A 466 -11.27 -14.45 4.97
C LYS A 466 -10.22 -13.33 5.18
N PRO A 467 -8.94 -13.68 5.36
CA PRO A 467 -7.85 -12.70 5.36
C PRO A 467 -7.79 -11.89 4.04
N PRO A 468 -7.38 -10.61 4.07
CA PRO A 468 -7.34 -9.75 2.88
C PRO A 468 -6.35 -10.21 1.79
N LEU A 469 -5.26 -10.87 2.16
CA LEU A 469 -4.27 -11.36 1.19
C LEU A 469 -4.88 -12.45 0.29
N TYR A 470 -4.74 -12.27 -1.03
CA TYR A 470 -5.29 -13.13 -2.09
C TYR A 470 -6.82 -13.22 -2.16
N ILE A 471 -7.58 -12.45 -1.36
CA ILE A 471 -9.04 -12.56 -1.26
C ILE A 471 -9.76 -12.30 -2.59
N ALA A 472 -9.27 -11.35 -3.39
CA ALA A 472 -9.80 -11.07 -4.73
C ALA A 472 -9.61 -12.25 -5.69
N ARG A 473 -8.48 -12.97 -5.60
CA ARG A 473 -8.29 -14.19 -6.39
C ARG A 473 -9.22 -15.31 -5.95
N LEU A 474 -9.34 -15.54 -4.64
CA LEU A 474 -10.23 -16.56 -4.08
C LEU A 474 -11.67 -16.38 -4.56
N VAL A 475 -12.21 -15.16 -4.46
CA VAL A 475 -13.58 -14.86 -4.91
C VAL A 475 -13.70 -14.87 -6.44
N GLN A 476 -12.68 -14.42 -7.19
CA GLN A 476 -12.70 -14.48 -8.65
C GLN A 476 -12.68 -15.93 -9.18
N ASP A 477 -11.89 -16.82 -8.57
CA ASP A 477 -11.83 -18.22 -8.96
C ASP A 477 -13.10 -18.99 -8.52
N ALA A 478 -13.67 -18.69 -7.34
CA ALA A 478 -14.98 -19.21 -6.93
C ALA A 478 -16.13 -18.73 -7.84
N MET A 479 -16.12 -17.47 -8.27
CA MET A 479 -17.06 -16.90 -9.26
C MET A 479 -16.96 -17.61 -10.61
N ARG A 480 -15.75 -17.87 -11.12
CA ARG A 480 -15.51 -18.62 -12.37
C ARG A 480 -16.03 -20.05 -12.29
N SER A 481 -15.86 -20.70 -11.14
CA SER A 481 -16.25 -22.10 -10.91
C SER A 481 -17.71 -22.28 -10.49
N GLY A 482 -18.50 -21.19 -10.35
CA GLY A 482 -19.91 -21.24 -9.96
C GLY A 482 -20.18 -21.52 -8.47
N ILE A 483 -19.14 -21.53 -7.63
CA ILE A 483 -19.18 -21.94 -6.22
C ILE A 483 -19.10 -20.75 -5.23
N LEU A 484 -19.56 -19.56 -5.63
CA LEU A 484 -19.48 -18.35 -4.80
C LEU A 484 -20.00 -18.55 -3.35
N LEU A 485 -21.06 -19.34 -3.16
CA LEU A 485 -21.61 -19.62 -1.83
C LEU A 485 -20.60 -20.30 -0.90
N SER A 486 -19.70 -21.16 -1.40
CA SER A 486 -18.72 -21.88 -0.56
C SER A 486 -17.53 -21.02 -0.11
N VAL A 487 -17.45 -19.75 -0.52
CA VAL A 487 -16.48 -18.78 0.00
C VAL A 487 -17.11 -17.65 0.81
N ILE A 488 -18.44 -17.53 0.78
CA ILE A 488 -19.20 -16.56 1.59
C ILE A 488 -19.17 -16.97 3.07
N ASP A 489 -19.27 -15.98 3.96
CA ASP A 489 -19.32 -16.20 5.41
C ASP A 489 -20.73 -16.55 5.87
N GLU A 490 -20.98 -17.85 6.07
CA GLU A 490 -22.21 -18.40 6.63
C GLU A 490 -22.57 -17.80 7.99
N SER A 491 -21.60 -17.32 8.78
CA SER A 491 -21.88 -16.65 10.06
C SER A 491 -22.58 -15.28 9.91
N ALA A 492 -22.71 -14.77 8.67
CA ALA A 492 -23.54 -13.61 8.37
C ALA A 492 -25.04 -13.93 8.22
N GLY A 493 -25.43 -15.20 8.27
CA GLY A 493 -26.78 -15.67 7.90
C GLY A 493 -26.94 -15.85 6.38
N SER A 494 -28.17 -16.11 5.96
CA SER A 494 -28.53 -16.50 4.59
C SER A 494 -28.44 -15.35 3.58
N TRP A 495 -27.23 -15.03 3.12
CA TRP A 495 -26.96 -14.09 2.04
C TRP A 495 -27.82 -14.39 0.79
N PRO A 496 -28.65 -13.44 0.31
CA PRO A 496 -29.35 -13.60 -0.95
C PRO A 496 -28.35 -13.69 -2.12
N PHE A 497 -28.33 -14.82 -2.82
CA PHE A 497 -27.26 -15.17 -3.77
C PHE A 497 -26.95 -14.07 -4.80
N GLU A 498 -27.97 -13.51 -5.48
CA GLU A 498 -27.76 -12.46 -6.47
C GLU A 498 -27.22 -11.15 -5.85
N GLN A 499 -27.58 -10.82 -4.60
CA GLN A 499 -27.04 -9.64 -3.91
C GLN A 499 -25.55 -9.83 -3.58
N ALA A 500 -25.18 -10.98 -3.02
CA ALA A 500 -23.79 -11.31 -2.72
C ALA A 500 -22.92 -11.42 -3.99
N LYS A 501 -23.51 -11.88 -5.09
CA LYS A 501 -22.91 -11.97 -6.43
C LYS A 501 -22.68 -10.60 -7.08
N GLU A 502 -23.61 -9.66 -6.99
CA GLU A 502 -23.37 -8.29 -7.45
C GLU A 502 -22.35 -7.55 -6.57
N LEU A 503 -22.38 -7.73 -5.23
CA LEU A 503 -21.33 -7.23 -4.34
C LEU A 503 -19.96 -7.82 -4.71
N ALA A 504 -19.86 -9.13 -4.96
CA ALA A 504 -18.62 -9.78 -5.37
C ALA A 504 -18.10 -9.22 -6.71
N LYS A 505 -18.98 -9.05 -7.71
CA LYS A 505 -18.62 -8.44 -9.01
C LYS A 505 -18.08 -7.02 -8.85
N ILE A 506 -18.79 -6.12 -8.17
CA ILE A 506 -18.35 -4.72 -8.04
C ILE A 506 -17.08 -4.62 -7.19
N ALA A 507 -16.95 -5.43 -6.15
CA ALA A 507 -15.75 -5.48 -5.31
C ALA A 507 -14.51 -5.99 -6.05
N LEU A 508 -14.65 -7.02 -6.90
CA LEU A 508 -13.57 -7.47 -7.78
C LEU A 508 -13.15 -6.39 -8.78
N ARG A 509 -14.11 -5.65 -9.37
CA ARG A 509 -13.80 -4.50 -10.24
C ARG A 509 -13.10 -3.37 -9.48
N CYS A 510 -13.50 -3.09 -8.24
CA CYS A 510 -12.82 -2.14 -7.37
C CYS A 510 -11.38 -2.57 -7.07
N ALA A 511 -11.17 -3.86 -6.78
CA ALA A 511 -9.87 -4.47 -6.48
C ALA A 511 -8.99 -4.77 -7.74
N GLU A 512 -9.30 -4.21 -8.90
CA GLU A 512 -8.47 -4.39 -10.10
C GLU A 512 -7.09 -3.76 -9.97
N VAL A 513 -6.06 -4.41 -10.53
CA VAL A 513 -4.66 -4.00 -10.34
C VAL A 513 -4.42 -2.63 -10.98
N SER A 514 -4.92 -2.39 -12.20
CA SER A 514 -4.82 -1.07 -12.84
C SER A 514 -5.96 -0.15 -12.43
N LYS A 515 -5.62 1.07 -11.97
CA LYS A 515 -6.59 2.13 -11.63
C LYS A 515 -7.48 2.55 -12.79
N SER A 516 -7.10 2.23 -14.03
CA SER A 516 -7.89 2.47 -15.26
C SER A 516 -9.10 1.55 -15.40
N GLN A 517 -9.06 0.34 -14.84
CA GLN A 517 -10.15 -0.64 -14.91
C GLN A 517 -11.12 -0.55 -13.73
N ARG A 518 -10.68 0.10 -12.64
CA ARG A 518 -11.49 0.33 -11.44
C ARG A 518 -12.68 1.25 -11.76
N PRO A 519 -13.89 0.93 -11.30
CA PRO A 519 -15.11 1.67 -11.59
C PRO A 519 -15.07 3.10 -11.03
N ASP A 520 -15.92 3.98 -11.56
CA ASP A 520 -16.23 5.26 -10.91
C ASP A 520 -17.10 5.07 -9.66
N LEU A 521 -16.81 5.84 -8.60
CA LEU A 521 -17.43 5.64 -7.30
C LEU A 521 -18.93 6.01 -7.27
N VAL A 522 -19.32 7.03 -8.02
CA VAL A 522 -20.71 7.54 -8.01
C VAL A 522 -21.53 6.88 -9.13
N SER A 523 -21.02 6.87 -10.35
CA SER A 523 -21.77 6.42 -11.53
C SER A 523 -21.80 4.90 -11.73
N GLU A 524 -20.92 4.15 -11.05
CA GLU A 524 -20.88 2.68 -11.15
C GLU A 524 -20.97 1.97 -9.80
N VAL A 525 -20.13 2.33 -8.80
CA VAL A 525 -20.11 1.62 -7.52
C VAL A 525 -21.36 1.91 -6.71
N TRP A 526 -21.69 3.19 -6.48
CA TRP A 526 -22.89 3.57 -5.75
C TRP A 526 -24.18 3.13 -6.43
N ALA A 527 -24.21 3.14 -7.78
CA ALA A 527 -25.33 2.62 -8.56
C ALA A 527 -25.65 1.13 -8.30
N VAL A 528 -24.66 0.34 -7.87
CA VAL A 528 -24.84 -1.06 -7.44
C VAL A 528 -25.09 -1.16 -5.93
N VAL A 529 -24.37 -0.36 -5.12
CA VAL A 529 -24.43 -0.45 -3.64
C VAL A 529 -25.74 0.13 -3.07
N GLU A 530 -26.28 1.22 -3.62
CA GLU A 530 -27.50 1.86 -3.09
C GLU A 530 -28.76 0.97 -3.17
N PRO A 531 -29.08 0.31 -4.31
CA PRO A 531 -30.21 -0.61 -4.38
C PRO A 531 -30.05 -1.80 -3.42
N LEU A 532 -28.84 -2.32 -3.29
CA LEU A 532 -28.54 -3.45 -2.39
C LEU A 532 -28.68 -3.08 -0.91
N MET A 533 -28.20 -1.89 -0.52
CA MET A 533 -28.42 -1.36 0.84
C MET A 533 -29.91 -1.14 1.14
N LYS A 534 -30.69 -0.63 0.18
CA LYS A 534 -32.14 -0.44 0.33
C LYS A 534 -32.89 -1.77 0.39
N ALA A 535 -32.48 -2.77 -0.39
CA ALA A 535 -33.01 -4.13 -0.32
C ALA A 535 -32.70 -4.76 1.03
N ALA A 536 -31.44 -4.70 1.51
CA ALA A 536 -31.04 -5.20 2.82
C ALA A 536 -31.82 -4.57 3.99
N ALA A 537 -32.15 -3.27 3.90
CA ALA A 537 -32.93 -2.56 4.91
C ALA A 537 -34.45 -2.83 4.84
N THR A 538 -34.94 -3.48 3.78
CA THR A 538 -36.36 -3.85 3.61
C THR A 538 -36.60 -5.36 3.57
N TYR A 539 -35.52 -6.16 3.62
CA TYR A 539 -35.58 -7.61 3.66
C TYR A 539 -35.98 -8.09 5.05
N VAL A 540 -37.27 -8.44 5.18
CA VAL A 540 -37.72 -9.38 6.20
C VAL A 540 -37.20 -10.76 5.78
N GLU A 541 -36.50 -11.45 6.66
CA GLU A 541 -36.14 -12.85 6.39
C GLU A 541 -37.43 -13.67 6.24
N PRO A 542 -37.56 -14.53 5.20
CA PRO A 542 -38.61 -15.54 5.20
C PRO A 542 -38.31 -16.47 6.37
N HIS A 543 -39.02 -16.22 7.48
CA HIS A 543 -38.67 -16.76 8.78
C HIS A 543 -38.58 -18.29 8.75
N GLU A 544 -37.62 -18.80 9.53
CA GLU A 544 -37.66 -20.17 10.02
C GLU A 544 -39.05 -20.46 10.61
N GLU A 545 -39.49 -21.72 10.48
CA GLU A 545 -40.88 -22.20 10.55
C GLU A 545 -41.78 -21.57 11.64
N GLU A 546 -43.11 -21.54 11.38
CA GLU A 546 -44.20 -20.88 12.13
C GLU A 546 -44.34 -21.29 13.61
N CYS A 547 -43.31 -21.00 14.41
CA CYS A 547 -43.23 -21.41 15.80
C CYS A 547 -44.07 -20.45 16.67
N ILE A 548 -45.08 -21.00 17.34
CA ILE A 548 -46.01 -20.24 18.18
C ILE A 548 -45.21 -19.52 19.29
N PRO A 549 -45.37 -18.19 19.46
CA PRO A 549 -44.69 -17.46 20.52
C PRO A 549 -44.91 -18.10 21.89
N SER A 550 -43.83 -18.43 22.61
CA SER A 550 -43.88 -19.27 23.82
C SER A 550 -44.77 -18.72 24.95
N HIS A 551 -45.03 -17.41 24.97
CA HIS A 551 -45.94 -16.76 25.92
C HIS A 551 -47.43 -16.89 25.56
N PHE A 552 -47.77 -17.48 24.41
CA PHE A 552 -49.12 -17.90 24.04
C PHE A 552 -49.44 -19.32 24.51
N ILE A 553 -48.42 -20.12 24.82
CA ILE A 553 -48.55 -21.51 25.29
C ILE A 553 -48.88 -21.54 26.77
N CYS A 554 -49.89 -22.33 27.16
CA CYS A 554 -50.25 -22.54 28.56
C CYS A 554 -49.19 -23.40 29.27
N PRO A 555 -48.61 -22.96 30.41
CA PRO A 555 -47.64 -23.78 31.14
C PRO A 555 -48.17 -25.14 31.64
N ILE A 556 -49.49 -25.26 31.86
CA ILE A 556 -50.12 -26.51 32.31
C ILE A 556 -50.40 -27.45 31.13
N LEU A 557 -50.97 -26.93 30.03
CA LEU A 557 -51.44 -27.75 28.91
C LEU A 557 -50.38 -27.98 27.82
N GLN A 558 -49.35 -27.12 27.76
CA GLN A 558 -48.36 -27.06 26.67
C GLN A 558 -48.98 -26.84 25.28
N ASP A 559 -50.13 -26.16 25.24
CA ASP A 559 -50.90 -25.80 24.03
C ASP A 559 -51.39 -24.33 24.09
N VAL A 560 -51.85 -23.77 22.97
CA VAL A 560 -52.21 -22.36 22.79
C VAL A 560 -53.42 -21.95 23.64
N MET A 561 -53.26 -20.91 24.45
CA MET A 561 -54.33 -20.39 25.32
C MET A 561 -55.47 -19.73 24.51
N GLN A 562 -56.66 -20.30 24.58
CA GLN A 562 -57.89 -19.78 23.99
C GLN A 562 -58.58 -18.74 24.90
N ASN A 563 -58.42 -18.90 26.21
CA ASN A 563 -59.01 -18.04 27.22
C ASN A 563 -58.02 -17.81 28.39
N PRO A 564 -56.92 -17.05 28.16
CA PRO A 564 -55.85 -16.86 29.15
C PRO A 564 -56.30 -16.07 30.40
N TYR A 565 -55.93 -16.56 31.59
CA TYR A 565 -56.13 -15.93 32.91
C TYR A 565 -54.81 -15.85 33.70
N ILE A 566 -54.56 -14.71 34.33
CA ILE A 566 -53.46 -14.49 35.28
C ILE A 566 -53.83 -15.07 36.65
N ALA A 567 -52.92 -15.81 37.27
CA ALA A 567 -53.03 -16.27 38.66
C ALA A 567 -52.18 -15.43 39.63
N ALA A 568 -52.23 -15.75 40.91
CA ALA A 568 -51.60 -14.97 41.99
C ALA A 568 -50.06 -14.98 42.01
N ASP A 569 -49.44 -15.82 41.18
CA ASP A 569 -48.00 -15.87 40.92
C ASP A 569 -47.57 -14.92 39.78
N GLY A 570 -48.53 -14.26 39.12
CA GLY A 570 -48.29 -13.38 37.96
C GLY A 570 -48.17 -14.11 36.63
N PHE A 571 -48.20 -15.46 36.61
CA PHE A 571 -48.17 -16.23 35.38
C PHE A 571 -49.57 -16.33 34.77
N THR A 572 -49.62 -16.51 33.45
CA THR A 572 -50.87 -16.65 32.69
C THR A 572 -51.05 -18.11 32.26
N TYR A 573 -52.28 -18.62 32.39
CA TYR A 573 -52.66 -20.00 32.15
C TYR A 573 -54.00 -20.07 31.39
N GLU A 574 -54.31 -21.19 30.76
CA GLU A 574 -55.65 -21.45 30.23
C GLU A 574 -56.66 -21.54 31.38
N ALA A 575 -57.82 -20.89 31.22
CA ALA A 575 -58.82 -20.68 32.28
C ALA A 575 -59.22 -21.98 32.97
N ASP A 576 -59.54 -23.00 32.18
CA ASP A 576 -60.07 -24.26 32.71
C ASP A 576 -58.98 -25.10 33.37
N ALA A 577 -57.75 -25.06 32.85
CA ALA A 577 -56.60 -25.76 33.42
C ALA A 577 -56.23 -25.22 34.81
N ILE A 578 -56.14 -23.89 34.98
CA ILE A 578 -55.81 -23.29 36.29
C ILE A 578 -56.98 -23.41 37.28
N ARG A 579 -58.23 -23.38 36.80
CA ARG A 579 -59.42 -23.67 37.64
C ARG A 579 -59.41 -25.12 38.11
N GLN A 580 -59.11 -26.07 37.23
CA GLN A 580 -59.00 -27.48 37.59
C GLN A 580 -57.91 -27.72 38.64
N TRP A 581 -56.72 -27.16 38.44
CA TRP A 581 -55.60 -27.20 39.40
C TRP A 581 -56.02 -26.72 40.80
N LEU A 582 -56.58 -25.52 40.90
CA LEU A 582 -57.06 -24.95 42.17
C LEU A 582 -58.20 -25.78 42.79
N SER A 583 -59.12 -26.31 41.97
CA SER A 583 -60.22 -27.16 42.45
C SER A 583 -59.78 -28.54 42.94
N GLY A 584 -58.62 -29.03 42.47
CA GLY A 584 -57.98 -30.26 42.94
C GLY A 584 -57.37 -30.16 44.33
N GLY A 585 -57.46 -29.00 44.99
CA GLY A 585 -56.90 -28.75 46.33
C GLY A 585 -55.45 -28.24 46.31
N HIS A 586 -54.87 -27.97 45.13
CA HIS A 586 -53.55 -27.39 45.03
C HIS A 586 -53.56 -25.90 45.42
N ASN A 587 -52.70 -25.53 46.36
CA ASN A 587 -52.48 -24.14 46.80
C ASN A 587 -51.11 -23.59 46.36
N THR A 588 -50.41 -24.26 45.44
CA THR A 588 -49.13 -23.85 44.88
C THR A 588 -49.23 -23.44 43.40
N SER A 589 -48.29 -22.62 42.95
CA SER A 589 -48.10 -22.18 41.57
C SER A 589 -47.76 -23.38 40.67
N PRO A 590 -48.48 -23.63 39.57
CA PRO A 590 -48.10 -24.67 38.60
C PRO A 590 -46.72 -24.45 37.98
N MET A 591 -46.27 -23.19 37.82
CA MET A 591 -45.00 -22.85 37.18
C MET A 591 -43.79 -22.88 38.13
N THR A 592 -43.99 -22.59 39.42
CA THR A 592 -42.88 -22.44 40.40
C THR A 592 -42.96 -23.36 41.62
N ASN A 593 -44.09 -24.04 41.81
CA ASN A 593 -44.45 -24.82 43.00
C ASN A 593 -44.40 -24.07 44.35
N LEU A 594 -44.33 -22.73 44.33
CA LEU A 594 -44.42 -21.87 45.51
C LEU A 594 -45.89 -21.66 45.93
N PRO A 595 -46.21 -21.45 47.23
CA PRO A 595 -47.57 -21.17 47.66
C PRO A 595 -48.18 -19.92 47.01
N LEU A 596 -49.41 -20.03 46.52
CA LEU A 596 -50.16 -18.91 45.93
C LEU A 596 -50.75 -18.01 47.02
N PRO A 597 -50.57 -16.67 46.96
CA PRO A 597 -51.16 -15.74 47.93
C PRO A 597 -52.69 -15.78 48.01
N HIS A 598 -53.39 -16.11 46.91
CA HIS A 598 -54.83 -16.28 46.85
C HIS A 598 -55.26 -17.08 45.61
N SER A 599 -56.47 -17.65 45.61
CA SER A 599 -57.03 -18.39 44.46
C SER A 599 -57.74 -17.52 43.41
N ASN A 600 -57.65 -16.19 43.50
CA ASN A 600 -58.27 -15.28 42.52
C ASN A 600 -57.58 -15.37 41.16
N LEU A 601 -58.38 -15.33 40.08
CA LEU A 601 -57.93 -15.39 38.69
C LEU A 601 -58.44 -14.17 37.91
N ILE A 602 -57.58 -13.51 37.14
CA ILE A 602 -57.90 -12.29 36.38
C ILE A 602 -57.84 -12.59 34.87
N PRO A 603 -58.88 -12.31 34.06
CA PRO A 603 -58.83 -12.57 32.62
C PRO A 603 -57.78 -11.70 31.92
N ASN A 604 -56.88 -12.29 31.14
CA ASN A 604 -55.84 -11.59 30.41
C ASN A 604 -56.32 -11.23 28.99
N TYR A 605 -57.24 -10.26 28.90
CA TYR A 605 -57.82 -9.81 27.63
C TYR A 605 -56.79 -9.29 26.62
N VAL A 606 -55.66 -8.75 27.09
CA VAL A 606 -54.57 -8.26 26.24
C VAL A 606 -53.89 -9.43 25.53
N LEU A 607 -53.47 -10.46 26.29
CA LEU A 607 -52.88 -11.65 25.70
C LEU A 607 -53.87 -12.41 24.80
N ARG A 608 -55.15 -12.49 25.20
CA ARG A 608 -56.20 -13.12 24.40
C ARG A 608 -56.36 -12.45 23.03
N SER A 609 -56.33 -11.12 23.00
CA SER A 609 -56.41 -10.35 21.75
C SER A 609 -55.17 -10.59 20.88
N ALA A 610 -53.97 -10.60 21.47
CA ALA A 610 -52.72 -10.88 20.75
C ALA A 610 -52.68 -12.29 20.14
N ILE A 611 -53.16 -13.30 20.85
CA ILE A 611 -53.29 -14.68 20.34
C ILE A 611 -54.28 -14.73 19.16
N GLN A 612 -55.44 -14.07 19.29
CA GLN A 612 -56.44 -14.03 18.21
C GLN A 612 -55.94 -13.28 16.97
N GLU A 613 -55.21 -12.17 17.16
CA GLU A 613 -54.58 -11.41 16.08
C GLU A 613 -53.47 -12.22 15.38
N TRP A 614 -52.72 -13.04 16.12
CA TRP A 614 -51.72 -13.94 15.57
C TRP A 614 -52.34 -15.10 14.79
N LEU A 615 -53.38 -15.76 15.33
CA LEU A 615 -54.11 -16.83 14.65
C LEU A 615 -54.84 -16.36 13.38
N GLN A 616 -55.28 -15.09 13.32
CA GLN A 616 -55.84 -14.50 12.10
C GLN A 616 -54.78 -14.21 11.02
N ARG A 617 -53.51 -14.04 11.40
CA ARG A 617 -52.38 -13.87 10.47
C ARG A 617 -51.77 -15.18 10.02
N HIS A 618 -51.89 -16.24 10.84
CA HIS A 618 -51.36 -17.58 10.56
C HIS A 618 -52.50 -18.62 10.67
N PRO A 619 -53.44 -18.63 9.71
CA PRO A 619 -54.50 -19.63 9.67
C PRO A 619 -53.91 -21.00 9.39
N GLN A 620 -53.99 -21.91 10.36
CA GLN A 620 -53.51 -23.29 10.20
C GLN A 620 -54.20 -24.01 9.04
N SER A 621 -53.42 -24.81 8.29
CA SER A 621 -53.83 -25.53 7.09
C SER A 621 -54.34 -26.94 7.37
#